data_AF-A0A7X0A2Z3-F1
#
_entry.id   AF-A0A7X0A2Z3-F1
#
_cell.length_a   1.000
_cell.length_b   1.000
_cell.length_c   1.000
_cell.angle_alpha   90.00
_cell.angle_beta   90.00
_cell.angle_gamma   90.00
#
_symmetry.space_group_name_H-M   'P 1'
#
loop_
_entity.id
_entity.type
_entity.pdbx_description
1 polymer ?
#
loop_
_entity_poly.entity_id
_entity_poly.type
_entity_poly.pdbx_seq_one_letter_code
_entity_poly.pdbx_strand_id
1 'polypeptide(L)' 'MGTEIIEKKLNKLPDNLKLKVEGYIDALLIEYNITESSAKSTSFQVKAGFGGGKGIIGYMADDFDAPLEDFKDYM' A
#
# COMPACT_ATOMS: atom_id res chain seq x y z
N MET A 1 -34.33 -4.86 -0.99
CA MET A 1 -33.67 -6.14 -0.65
C MET A 1 -33.52 -6.17 0.86
N GLY A 2 -34.12 -7.14 1.57
CA GLY A 2 -34.10 -7.16 3.03
C GLY A 2 -32.72 -7.56 3.57
N THR A 3 -32.06 -6.66 4.30
CA THR A 3 -30.78 -6.92 4.99
C THR A 3 -30.88 -8.13 5.93
N GLU A 4 -32.07 -8.36 6.50
CA GLU A 4 -32.42 -9.49 7.36
C GLU A 4 -32.11 -10.87 6.74
N ILE A 5 -32.22 -11.01 5.42
CA ILE A 5 -31.95 -12.28 4.71
C ILE A 5 -30.45 -12.53 4.65
N ILE A 6 -29.65 -11.47 4.48
CA ILE A 6 -28.19 -11.54 4.39
C ILE A 6 -27.61 -11.89 5.75
N GLU A 7 -28.09 -11.26 6.82
CA GLU A 7 -27.65 -11.52 8.20
C GLU A 7 -27.89 -12.97 8.63
N LYS A 8 -29.08 -13.52 8.36
CA LYS A 8 -29.41 -14.93 8.66
C LYS A 8 -28.51 -15.90 7.91
N LYS A 9 -28.08 -15.56 6.68
CA LYS A 9 -27.14 -16.38 5.91
C LYS A 9 -25.73 -16.24 6.48
N LEU A 10 -25.26 -15.02 6.72
CA LEU A 10 -23.92 -14.73 7.27
C LEU A 10 -23.67 -15.45 8.60
N ASN A 11 -24.67 -15.51 9.48
CA ASN A 11 -24.57 -16.19 10.78
C ASN A 11 -24.46 -17.72 10.67
N LYS A 12 -24.82 -18.33 9.54
CA LYS A 12 -24.65 -19.77 9.29
C LYS A 12 -23.26 -20.12 8.74
N LEU A 13 -22.48 -19.14 8.30
CA LEU A 13 -21.17 -19.38 7.73
C LEU A 13 -20.13 -19.58 8.86
N PRO A 14 -19.15 -20.48 8.67
CA PRO A 14 -17.96 -20.54 9.52
C PRO A 14 -17.09 -19.29 9.31
N ASP A 15 -16.27 -18.96 10.30
CA ASP A 15 -15.56 -17.66 10.37
C ASP A 15 -14.59 -17.43 9.21
N ASN A 16 -13.98 -18.50 8.69
CA ASN A 16 -13.12 -18.43 7.50
C ASN A 16 -13.87 -17.97 6.24
N LEU A 17 -15.17 -18.28 6.12
CA LEU A 17 -15.98 -17.85 4.98
C LEU A 17 -16.58 -16.47 5.20
N LYS A 18 -16.79 -16.04 6.45
CA LYS A 18 -17.19 -14.65 6.76
C LYS A 18 -16.14 -13.65 6.29
N LEU A 19 -14.86 -13.93 6.52
CA LEU A 19 -13.73 -13.12 6.01
C LEU A 19 -13.75 -12.97 4.48
N LYS A 20 -14.11 -14.04 3.77
CA LYS A 20 -14.23 -14.00 2.30
C LYS A 20 -15.40 -13.13 1.84
N VAL A 21 -16.50 -13.14 2.58
CA VAL A 21 -17.66 -12.28 2.31
C VAL A 21 -17.33 -10.81 2.59
N GLU A 22 -16.66 -10.53 3.70
CA GLU A 22 -16.15 -9.19 4.05
C GLU A 22 -15.26 -8.63 2.93
N GLY A 23 -14.23 -9.37 2.51
CA GLY A 23 -13.36 -8.92 1.43
C GLY A 23 -14.08 -8.74 0.07
N TYR A 24 -15.15 -9.49 -0.19
CA TYR A 24 -15.96 -9.29 -1.39
C TYR A 24 -16.80 -8.00 -1.31
N ILE A 25 -17.34 -7.69 -0.13
CA ILE A 25 -18.06 -6.43 0.11
C ILE A 25 -17.10 -5.25 -0.07
N ASP A 26 -15.90 -5.32 0.51
CA ASP A 26 -14.87 -4.30 0.34
C ASP A 26 -14.49 -4.08 -1.13
N ALA A 27 -14.32 -5.17 -1.88
CA ALA A 27 -14.02 -5.10 -3.31
C ALA A 27 -15.13 -4.38 -4.10
N LEU A 28 -16.40 -4.68 -3.83
CA LEU A 28 -17.53 -4.01 -4.48
C LEU A 28 -17.61 -2.53 -4.09
N LEU A 29 -17.35 -2.19 -2.84
CA LEU A 29 -17.35 -0.80 -2.38
C LEU A 29 -16.25 0.02 -3.07
N ILE A 30 -15.08 -0.57 -3.30
CA ILE A 30 -13.96 0.03 -4.04
C ILE A 30 -14.29 0.15 -5.54
N GLU A 31 -14.78 -0.93 -6.16
CA GLU A 31 -15.06 -1.00 -7.60
C GLU A 31 -16.08 0.06 -8.04
N TYR A 32 -17.11 0.28 -7.22
CA TYR A 32 -18.17 1.25 -7.51
C TYR A 32 -17.97 2.60 -6.84
N ASN A 33 -16.82 2.86 -6.20
CA ASN A 33 -16.50 4.10 -5.47
C ASN A 33 -17.58 4.50 -4.44
N ILE A 34 -18.20 3.51 -3.79
CA ILE A 34 -19.31 3.72 -2.84
C ILE A 34 -18.80 4.08 -1.44
N THR A 35 -17.50 3.92 -1.18
CA THR A 35 -16.91 4.25 0.13
C THR A 35 -16.89 5.76 0.40
N GLU A 36 -17.66 6.20 1.40
CA GLU A 36 -17.37 7.43 2.13
C GLU A 36 -16.07 7.23 2.92
N SER A 37 -15.02 7.88 2.43
CA SER A 37 -13.63 7.83 2.93
C SER A 37 -13.48 7.72 4.46
N SER A 38 -12.86 6.63 4.97
CA SER A 38 -11.98 6.54 6.16
C SER A 38 -11.85 5.05 6.55
N ALA A 39 -10.71 4.37 6.65
CA ALA A 39 -9.40 4.80 7.09
C ALA A 39 -8.27 3.92 6.49
N LYS A 40 -7.25 4.59 5.94
CA LYS A 40 -5.82 4.31 6.13
C LYS A 40 -5.32 2.87 5.88
N SER A 41 -5.03 2.56 4.62
CA SER A 41 -3.62 2.26 4.29
C SER A 41 -3.08 3.44 3.50
N THR A 42 -2.46 4.38 4.21
CA THR A 42 -1.45 5.27 3.65
C THR A 42 -0.27 4.43 3.17
N SER A 43 -0.42 3.86 2.00
CA SER A 43 0.65 3.83 1.04
C SER A 43 -0.01 4.22 -0.27
N PHE A 44 0.02 5.52 -0.58
CA PHE A 44 0.14 5.88 -1.99
C PHE A 44 1.35 5.09 -2.46
N GLN A 45 1.13 3.95 -3.11
CA GLN A 45 2.17 3.29 -3.87
C GLN A 45 2.41 4.26 -5.03
N VAL A 46 3.27 5.25 -4.79
CA VAL A 46 3.92 5.99 -5.86
C VAL A 46 4.64 4.89 -6.63
N LYS A 47 4.03 4.41 -7.72
CA LYS A 47 4.70 3.51 -8.65
C LYS A 47 5.99 4.23 -9.01
N ALA A 48 7.12 3.68 -8.59
CA ALA A 48 8.42 4.20 -9.00
C ALA A 48 8.52 4.02 -10.51
N GLY A 49 8.11 5.05 -11.25
CA GLY A 49 8.36 5.15 -12.67
C GLY A 49 9.83 5.44 -12.94
N PHE A 50 10.23 5.37 -14.20
CA PHE A 50 11.56 5.81 -14.60
C PHE A 50 11.82 7.25 -14.13
N GLY A 51 12.87 7.46 -13.33
CA GLY A 51 13.20 8.76 -12.75
C GLY A 51 12.40 9.16 -11.49
N GLY A 52 11.64 8.26 -10.86
CA GLY A 52 10.85 8.56 -9.66
C GLY A 52 11.65 9.06 -8.44
N GLY A 53 12.96 8.83 -8.42
CA GLY A 53 13.88 9.35 -7.41
C GLY A 53 14.62 10.63 -7.79
N LYS A 54 14.35 11.20 -8.98
CA LYS A 54 15.08 12.37 -9.49
C LYS A 54 14.81 13.59 -8.60
N GLY A 55 15.88 14.18 -8.08
CA GLY A 55 15.81 15.38 -7.23
C GLY A 55 15.55 15.10 -5.74
N ILE A 56 15.49 13.83 -5.31
CA ILE A 56 15.42 13.49 -3.88
C ILE A 56 16.75 13.84 -3.18
N ILE A 57 17.87 13.61 -3.86
CA ILE A 57 19.20 13.99 -3.37
C ILE A 57 19.42 15.47 -3.70
N GLY A 58 19.26 16.33 -2.70
CA GLY A 58 19.36 17.79 -2.84
C GLY A 58 20.77 18.37 -2.64
N TYR A 59 21.70 17.59 -2.10
CA TYR A 59 23.08 17.99 -1.85
C TYR A 59 24.01 16.78 -2.02
N MET A 60 25.12 16.98 -2.71
CA MET A 60 26.23 16.05 -2.85
C MET A 60 27.49 16.83 -2.48
N ALA A 61 28.34 16.25 -1.64
CA ALA A 61 29.60 16.90 -1.25
C ALA A 61 30.55 16.99 -2.46
N ASP A 62 31.38 18.03 -2.50
CA ASP A 62 32.30 18.27 -3.62
C ASP A 62 33.38 17.17 -3.76
N ASP A 63 33.60 16.41 -2.69
CA ASP A 63 34.57 15.31 -2.59
C ASP A 63 33.90 13.92 -2.65
N PHE A 64 32.64 13.81 -3.07
CA PHE A 64 31.92 12.52 -3.12
C PHE A 64 32.65 11.43 -3.94
N ASP A 65 33.32 11.83 -5.03
CA ASP A 65 34.07 10.91 -5.88
C ASP A 65 35.49 10.61 -5.34
N ALA A 66 35.91 11.25 -4.24
CA ALA A 66 37.22 11.03 -3.66
C ALA A 66 37.30 9.65 -2.97
N PRO A 67 38.48 8.99 -2.98
CA PRO A 67 38.66 7.74 -2.25
C PRO A 67 38.45 7.98 -0.76
N LEU A 68 37.64 7.11 -0.15
CA LEU A 68 37.49 7.08 1.30
C LEU A 68 38.85 6.84 1.95
N GLU A 69 39.15 7.57 3.02
CA GLU A 69 40.43 7.49 3.74
C GLU A 69 40.81 6.05 4.09
N ASP A 70 39.86 5.26 4.58
CA ASP A 70 40.04 3.85 4.97
C ASP A 70 40.38 2.91 3.79
N PHE A 71 40.15 3.37 2.55
CA PHE A 71 40.39 2.62 1.33
C PHE A 71 41.62 3.11 0.56
N LYS A 72 42.31 4.16 1.02
CA LYS A 72 43.56 4.65 0.39
C LYS A 72 44.67 3.61 0.42
N ASP A 73 44.70 2.78 1.47
CA ASP A 73 45.70 1.72 1.61
C ASP A 73 45.42 0.49 0.71
N TYR A 74 44.28 0.46 0.02
CA TYR A 74 43.81 -0.66 -0.80
C TYR A 74 43.66 -0.33 -2.30
N MET A 75 43.82 0.93 -2.69
CA MET A 75 43.78 1.42 -4.08
C MET A 75 45.17 1.85 -4.54
#